data_AF-A0A7V1CWS8-F1
#
_entry.id   AF-A0A7V1CWS8-F1
#
_cell.length_a   1.000
_cell.length_b   1.000
_cell.length_c   1.000
_cell.angle_alpha   90.00
_cell.angle_beta   90.00
_cell.angle_gamma   90.00
#
_symmetry.space_group_name_H-M   'P 1'
#
loop_
_entity.id
_entity.type
_entity.pdbx_description
1 polymer ?
#
loop_
_entity_poly.entity_id
_entity_poly.type
_entity_poly.pdbx_seq_one_letter_code
_entity_poly.pdbx_strand_id
1 'polypeptide(L)'
;MLSIGVINRFQLEMIKVKHMKIQYSIPTIILTLLLCGCQATHNPIPKNYQGDRANLADSYHTTAKSSGKFFYLSAVGGKRVYSALSASNQASYGNGMLLTAVGFSRDLPAEPLLLTLVGQVHHAAPVNYMFNAGSNYLVEGDIKFTPQSGENYTVKGYLSESYSAVWLASSDGKQASDAIVLEGDPDKESAKLKALSAGAVVIPAYAKTNVKPTIQQANVAAESSREYGDNPLANIDQGTSAKLLIERMGEPEHIKIIETNFFSKAPETHIYHYKDIGSVEMIKSVADRNLYSQRTFLVTSDEGQQFTNVIAKANGVETQLIGKKFFNIGVYDINYLDALATKVWENKFTEDRRMLDGIAWYCRIISNSGTSRYQDFLSSIDNDDNISSKLRGHCNKAKKQIDKLKLAKVEQFKPL
;
A
#
# COMPACT_ATOMS: atom_id res chain seq x y z
N MET A 1 -49.38 -76.94 -31.76
CA MET A 1 -48.89 -78.15 -31.06
C MET A 1 -47.90 -77.71 -30.00
N LEU A 2 -48.05 -78.20 -28.76
CA LEU A 2 -47.06 -78.31 -27.64
C LEU A 2 -46.24 -77.03 -27.28
N SER A 3 -46.39 -76.44 -26.08
CA SER A 3 -45.86 -76.87 -24.74
C SER A 3 -44.32 -76.88 -24.65
N ILE A 4 -43.61 -76.42 -23.61
CA ILE A 4 -43.85 -75.81 -22.27
C ILE A 4 -42.56 -75.03 -21.88
N GLY A 5 -42.54 -74.02 -21.00
CA GLY A 5 -41.26 -73.42 -20.52
C GLY A 5 -41.32 -72.32 -19.43
N VAL A 6 -40.72 -72.59 -18.26
CA VAL A 6 -40.94 -71.94 -16.94
C VAL A 6 -39.57 -71.95 -16.19
N ILE A 7 -39.05 -70.94 -15.45
CA ILE A 7 -39.61 -69.74 -14.77
C ILE A 7 -38.56 -68.62 -14.46
N ASN A 8 -39.02 -67.38 -14.24
CA ASN A 8 -38.48 -66.28 -13.37
C ASN A 8 -37.12 -65.55 -13.58
N ARG A 9 -37.18 -64.23 -13.28
CA ARG A 9 -36.18 -63.28 -12.71
C ARG A 9 -34.75 -63.26 -13.30
N PHE A 10 -34.24 -62.14 -13.82
CA PHE A 10 -33.88 -60.95 -13.03
C PHE A 10 -33.67 -59.68 -13.91
N GLN A 11 -34.04 -58.50 -13.38
CA GLN A 11 -33.48 -57.15 -13.59
C GLN A 11 -32.76 -56.81 -14.93
N LEU A 12 -33.28 -55.84 -15.69
CA LEU A 12 -32.87 -54.42 -15.55
C LEU A 12 -33.77 -53.47 -16.39
N GLU A 13 -34.08 -52.30 -15.82
CA GLU A 13 -34.94 -51.29 -16.46
C GLU A 13 -34.16 -50.34 -17.40
N MET A 14 -34.86 -49.79 -18.40
CA MET A 14 -34.61 -48.42 -18.86
C MET A 14 -35.94 -47.67 -18.99
N ILE A 15 -36.21 -46.81 -17.99
CA ILE A 15 -37.41 -45.98 -17.90
C ILE A 15 -37.30 -44.82 -18.91
N LYS A 16 -38.27 -44.72 -19.82
CA LYS A 16 -38.48 -43.52 -20.65
C LYS A 16 -39.09 -42.40 -19.81
N VAL A 17 -38.30 -41.42 -19.41
CA VAL A 17 -38.82 -40.19 -18.76
C VAL A 17 -39.28 -39.18 -19.82
N LYS A 18 -40.52 -38.70 -19.67
CA LYS A 18 -41.16 -37.72 -20.55
C LYS A 18 -40.48 -36.35 -20.47
N HIS A 19 -40.51 -35.61 -21.58
CA HIS A 19 -40.12 -34.20 -21.60
C HIS A 19 -41.05 -33.37 -20.70
N MET A 20 -40.48 -32.75 -19.66
CA MET A 20 -41.17 -31.79 -18.81
C MET A 20 -40.65 -30.38 -19.12
N LYS A 21 -41.49 -29.51 -19.69
CA LYS A 21 -41.14 -28.11 -19.96
C LYS A 21 -41.11 -27.32 -18.66
N ILE A 22 -39.93 -27.25 -18.04
CA ILE A 22 -39.64 -26.46 -16.84
C ILE A 22 -39.45 -25.00 -17.27
N GLN A 23 -40.56 -24.27 -17.43
CA GLN A 23 -40.56 -22.80 -17.58
C GLN A 23 -40.38 -22.16 -16.20
N TYR A 24 -39.13 -21.94 -15.79
CA TYR A 24 -38.82 -21.20 -14.56
C TYR A 24 -37.89 -20.02 -14.84
N SER A 25 -38.19 -18.90 -14.17
CA SER A 25 -37.59 -17.58 -14.37
C SER A 25 -36.18 -17.49 -13.80
N ILE A 26 -35.20 -18.08 -14.49
CA ILE A 26 -33.78 -18.00 -14.13
C ILE A 26 -33.20 -16.57 -14.06
N PRO A 27 -33.57 -15.57 -14.90
CA PRO A 27 -32.89 -14.27 -14.87
C PRO A 27 -33.19 -13.42 -13.61
N THR A 28 -34.23 -13.76 -12.83
CA THR A 28 -34.66 -12.92 -11.69
C THR A 28 -33.79 -13.14 -10.44
N ILE A 29 -33.17 -14.31 -10.27
CA ILE A 29 -32.37 -14.64 -9.06
C ILE A 29 -30.95 -14.05 -9.14
N ILE A 30 -30.40 -13.91 -10.35
CA ILE A 30 -29.05 -13.35 -10.56
C ILE A 30 -29.03 -11.84 -10.30
N LEU A 31 -30.11 -11.13 -10.61
CA LEU A 31 -30.21 -9.68 -10.44
C LEU A 31 -30.25 -9.23 -8.96
N THR A 32 -30.81 -10.05 -8.05
CA THR A 32 -30.88 -9.75 -6.61
C THR A 32 -29.56 -9.90 -5.87
N LEU A 33 -28.62 -10.71 -6.38
CA LEU A 33 -27.30 -10.91 -5.77
C LEU A 33 -26.32 -9.75 -6.01
N LEU A 34 -26.63 -8.84 -6.95
CA LEU A 34 -25.77 -7.72 -7.33
C LEU A 34 -26.02 -6.42 -6.54
N LEU A 35 -26.94 -6.42 -5.55
CA LEU A 35 -27.34 -5.22 -4.80
C LEU A 35 -26.73 -5.13 -3.38
N CYS A 36 -25.96 -6.13 -2.93
CA CYS A 36 -25.35 -6.16 -1.61
C CYS A 36 -23.91 -5.60 -1.63
N GLY A 37 -23.76 -4.27 -1.68
CA GLY A 37 -22.43 -3.61 -1.72
C GLY A 37 -22.27 -2.31 -0.94
N CYS A 38 -23.32 -1.51 -0.77
CA CYS A 38 -23.24 -0.27 0.03
C CYS A 38 -23.32 -0.58 1.54
N GLN A 39 -22.22 -1.04 2.13
CA GLN A 39 -22.11 -1.23 3.57
C GLN A 39 -22.08 0.15 4.27
N ALA A 40 -23.21 0.57 4.81
CA ALA A 40 -23.30 1.82 5.56
C ALA A 40 -22.43 1.75 6.83
N THR A 41 -21.58 2.76 7.04
CA THR A 41 -20.72 2.86 8.23
C THR A 41 -21.54 2.91 9.51
N HIS A 42 -21.04 2.28 10.57
CA HIS A 42 -21.73 2.27 11.86
C HIS A 42 -21.83 3.68 12.45
N ASN A 43 -23.03 4.06 12.90
CA ASN A 43 -23.23 5.20 13.79
C ASN A 43 -23.16 4.69 15.24
N PRO A 44 -22.23 5.20 16.08
CA PRO A 44 -22.13 4.82 17.50
C PRO A 44 -23.39 5.10 18.31
N ILE A 45 -24.22 6.07 17.90
CA ILE A 45 -25.50 6.38 18.55
C ILE A 45 -26.60 5.46 17.99
N PRO A 46 -27.21 4.59 18.82
CA PRO A 46 -28.32 3.75 18.39
C PRO A 46 -29.55 4.56 17.93
N LYS A 47 -30.37 3.97 17.05
CA LYS A 47 -31.67 4.56 16.71
C LYS A 47 -32.50 4.73 17.99
N ASN A 48 -33.07 5.91 18.17
CA ASN A 48 -33.86 6.33 19.33
C ASN A 48 -33.09 6.46 20.67
N TYR A 49 -31.76 6.56 20.66
CA TYR A 49 -30.97 6.79 21.87
C TYR A 49 -31.32 8.12 22.56
N GLN A 50 -31.87 8.03 23.78
CA GLN A 50 -32.24 9.16 24.65
C GLN A 50 -31.24 9.43 25.78
N GLY A 51 -30.14 8.67 25.84
CA GLY A 51 -29.12 8.86 26.87
C GLY A 51 -28.21 10.06 26.61
N ASP A 52 -27.41 10.38 27.63
CA ASP A 52 -26.37 11.39 27.62
C ASP A 52 -25.31 11.13 26.53
N ARG A 53 -24.73 12.21 26.01
CA ARG A 53 -23.79 12.14 24.87
C ARG A 53 -22.56 13.01 25.10
N ALA A 54 -21.47 12.62 24.47
CA ALA A 54 -20.28 13.44 24.27
C ALA A 54 -20.01 13.59 22.78
N ASN A 55 -19.24 14.60 22.38
CA ASN A 55 -18.77 14.73 21.00
C ASN A 55 -17.33 14.22 20.85
N LEU A 56 -16.99 13.62 19.71
CA LEU A 56 -15.62 13.32 19.33
C LEU A 56 -15.31 13.83 17.92
N ALA A 57 -14.37 14.76 17.84
CA ALA A 57 -13.77 15.23 16.60
C ALA A 57 -12.48 14.48 16.25
N ASP A 58 -12.35 14.06 15.00
CA ASP A 58 -11.08 13.65 14.40
C ASP A 58 -10.23 14.89 14.07
N SER A 59 -8.91 14.75 13.97
CA SER A 59 -8.02 15.83 13.54
C SER A 59 -7.05 15.42 12.43
N TYR A 60 -6.50 16.41 11.73
CA TYR A 60 -5.55 16.19 10.64
C TYR A 60 -4.61 17.37 10.48
N HIS A 61 -3.49 17.15 9.79
CA HIS A 61 -2.53 18.17 9.42
C HIS A 61 -1.96 17.87 8.03
N THR A 62 -2.22 18.74 7.05
CA THR A 62 -1.69 18.62 5.69
C THR A 62 -0.19 18.90 5.68
N THR A 63 0.62 17.91 5.31
CA THR A 63 2.09 18.03 5.23
C THR A 63 2.57 18.41 3.84
N ALA A 64 1.78 18.12 2.80
CA ALA A 64 2.01 18.59 1.43
C ALA A 64 0.69 18.65 0.64
N LYS A 65 0.73 19.13 -0.60
CA LYS A 65 -0.45 19.14 -1.51
C LYS A 65 -1.04 17.75 -1.80
N SER A 66 -0.28 16.69 -1.55
CA SER A 66 -0.65 15.30 -1.85
C SER A 66 -0.65 14.39 -0.62
N SER A 67 -0.43 14.93 0.59
CA SER A 67 -0.30 14.13 1.81
C SER A 67 -0.62 14.89 3.10
N GLY A 68 -1.05 14.14 4.12
CA GLY A 68 -1.39 14.66 5.44
C GLY A 68 -1.29 13.59 6.53
N LYS A 69 -1.15 14.04 7.76
CA LYS A 69 -1.27 13.23 8.98
C LYS A 69 -2.72 13.27 9.43
N PHE A 70 -3.31 12.12 9.74
CA PHE A 70 -4.69 11.99 10.20
C PHE A 70 -4.72 11.27 11.55
N PHE A 71 -5.57 11.75 12.45
CA PHE A 71 -5.77 11.20 13.79
C PHE A 71 -7.28 11.06 14.00
N TYR A 72 -7.78 9.83 14.03
CA TYR A 72 -9.21 9.57 13.93
C TYR A 72 -9.65 8.31 14.68
N LEU A 73 -10.95 8.24 14.97
CA LEU A 73 -11.60 7.03 15.45
C LEU A 73 -11.96 6.12 14.27
N SER A 74 -11.40 4.91 14.22
CA SER A 74 -11.66 3.94 13.15
C SER A 74 -12.87 3.03 13.46
N ALA A 75 -13.07 2.66 14.73
CA ALA A 75 -14.15 1.80 15.17
C ALA A 75 -14.63 2.05 16.61
N VAL A 76 -15.86 1.64 16.89
CA VAL A 76 -16.46 1.58 18.24
C VAL A 76 -16.96 0.17 18.48
N GLY A 77 -16.50 -0.49 19.55
CA GLY A 77 -16.86 -1.88 19.85
C GLY A 77 -16.56 -2.84 18.69
N GLY A 78 -15.44 -2.63 17.99
CA GLY A 78 -15.04 -3.40 16.81
C GLY A 78 -15.82 -3.09 15.52
N LYS A 79 -16.79 -2.16 15.54
CA LYS A 79 -17.58 -1.78 14.35
C LYS A 79 -17.03 -0.50 13.73
N ARG A 80 -16.67 -0.57 12.44
CA ARG A 80 -16.10 0.56 11.68
C ARG A 80 -17.05 1.76 11.61
N VAL A 81 -16.55 2.93 11.99
CA VAL A 81 -17.28 4.21 11.92
C VAL A 81 -16.77 5.07 10.77
N TYR A 82 -17.56 6.06 10.37
CA TYR A 82 -17.10 7.07 9.41
C TYR A 82 -16.07 8.00 10.07
N SER A 83 -15.02 8.40 9.34
CA SER A 83 -13.90 9.20 9.88
C SER A 83 -13.42 10.31 8.96
N ALA A 84 -12.54 11.17 9.46
CA ALA A 84 -11.84 12.20 8.68
C ALA A 84 -11.08 11.60 7.48
N LEU A 85 -10.57 10.38 7.61
CA LEU A 85 -9.94 9.67 6.48
C LEU A 85 -10.98 9.29 5.43
N SER A 86 -12.14 8.75 5.83
CA SER A 86 -13.27 8.47 4.91
C SER A 86 -13.75 9.74 4.21
N ALA A 87 -13.93 10.82 4.97
CA ALA A 87 -14.35 12.13 4.47
C ALA A 87 -13.33 12.71 3.48
N SER A 88 -12.03 12.61 3.78
CA SER A 88 -10.96 13.10 2.92
C SER A 88 -10.79 12.28 1.65
N ASN A 89 -10.95 10.95 1.72
CA ASN A 89 -10.98 10.09 0.54
C ASN A 89 -12.14 10.48 -0.39
N GLN A 90 -13.34 10.72 0.16
CA GLN A 90 -14.49 11.15 -0.64
C GLN A 90 -14.30 12.56 -1.21
N ALA A 91 -13.76 13.50 -0.45
CA ALA A 91 -13.48 14.87 -0.90
C ALA A 91 -12.31 14.97 -1.91
N SER A 92 -11.43 13.98 -1.93
CA SER A 92 -10.30 13.88 -2.88
C SER A 92 -10.65 13.06 -4.13
N TYR A 93 -11.82 12.42 -4.18
CA TYR A 93 -12.20 11.56 -5.30
C TYR A 93 -12.25 12.35 -6.62
N GLY A 94 -11.45 11.92 -7.59
CA GLY A 94 -11.31 12.59 -8.89
C GLY A 94 -10.22 13.67 -8.96
N ASN A 95 -9.59 14.07 -7.85
CA ASN A 95 -8.61 15.17 -7.82
C ASN A 95 -7.17 14.76 -8.18
N GLY A 96 -6.96 13.54 -8.70
CA GLY A 96 -5.64 13.04 -9.06
C GLY A 96 -4.71 12.91 -7.85
N MET A 97 -3.52 13.51 -7.91
CA MET A 97 -2.57 13.50 -6.79
C MET A 97 -2.82 14.58 -5.72
N LEU A 98 -3.91 15.36 -5.79
CA LEU A 98 -4.22 16.40 -4.81
C LEU A 98 -5.05 15.84 -3.64
N LEU A 99 -4.62 16.12 -2.42
CA LEU A 99 -5.34 15.76 -1.19
C LEU A 99 -6.25 16.90 -0.74
N THR A 100 -7.56 16.63 -0.70
CA THR A 100 -8.56 17.48 -0.05
C THR A 100 -8.81 16.94 1.36
N ALA A 101 -7.95 17.32 2.30
CA ALA A 101 -8.07 16.87 3.70
C ALA A 101 -9.18 17.64 4.43
N VAL A 102 -10.12 16.90 5.02
CA VAL A 102 -11.26 17.40 5.81
C VAL A 102 -11.40 16.61 7.11
N GLY A 103 -11.89 17.29 8.15
CA GLY A 103 -12.18 16.67 9.45
C GLY A 103 -13.51 15.95 9.47
N PHE A 104 -13.78 15.22 10.56
CA PHE A 104 -15.08 14.64 10.84
C PHE A 104 -15.34 14.68 12.34
N SER A 105 -16.60 14.86 12.74
CA SER A 105 -17.04 14.87 14.14
C SER A 105 -18.33 14.04 14.25
N ARG A 106 -18.49 13.37 15.39
CA ARG A 106 -19.61 12.48 15.68
C ARG A 106 -19.92 12.46 17.18
N ASP A 107 -21.17 12.17 17.51
CA ASP A 107 -21.58 11.90 18.89
C ASP A 107 -21.16 10.49 19.32
N LEU A 108 -20.85 10.33 20.60
CA LEU A 108 -20.68 9.07 21.32
C LEU A 108 -21.66 9.03 22.50
N PRO A 109 -22.20 7.85 22.87
CA PRO A 109 -22.95 7.70 24.11
C PRO A 109 -22.02 7.92 25.32
N ALA A 110 -22.52 8.53 26.40
CA ALA A 110 -21.78 8.77 27.64
C ALA A 110 -21.73 7.50 28.53
N GLU A 111 -21.29 6.39 27.94
CA GLU A 111 -21.19 5.07 28.58
C GLU A 111 -19.82 4.42 28.30
N PRO A 112 -19.43 3.33 28.97
CA PRO A 112 -18.14 2.68 28.72
C PRO A 112 -18.05 2.07 27.31
N LEU A 113 -17.10 2.57 26.52
CA LEU A 113 -16.85 2.17 25.13
C LEU A 113 -15.46 1.56 24.97
N LEU A 114 -15.33 0.69 23.96
CA LEU A 114 -14.05 0.33 23.35
C LEU A 114 -13.89 1.15 22.07
N LEU A 115 -12.86 1.98 22.01
CA LEU A 115 -12.59 2.89 20.89
C LEU A 115 -11.28 2.51 20.21
N THR A 116 -11.31 2.26 18.91
CA THR A 116 -10.11 1.99 18.11
C THR A 116 -9.61 3.31 17.50
N LEU A 117 -8.48 3.82 18.00
CA LEU A 117 -7.89 5.07 17.52
C LEU A 117 -6.77 4.79 16.51
N VAL A 118 -6.68 5.62 15.48
CA VAL A 118 -5.65 5.55 14.44
C VAL A 118 -4.99 6.90 14.26
N GLY A 119 -3.65 6.91 14.29
CA GLY A 119 -2.81 7.98 13.75
C GLY A 119 -2.06 7.49 12.53
N GLN A 120 -2.24 8.09 11.36
CA GLN A 120 -1.52 7.66 10.14
C GLN A 120 -1.11 8.80 9.22
N VAL A 121 -0.06 8.57 8.44
CA VAL A 121 0.22 9.34 7.22
C VAL A 121 -0.63 8.79 6.08
N HIS A 122 -1.35 9.67 5.41
CA HIS A 122 -2.14 9.35 4.23
C HIS A 122 -1.69 10.21 3.05
N HIS A 123 -1.60 9.60 1.87
CA HIS A 123 -1.34 10.27 0.60
C HIS A 123 -2.53 10.07 -0.34
N ALA A 124 -2.85 11.09 -1.14
CA ALA A 124 -3.93 11.07 -2.12
C ALA A 124 -3.70 10.08 -3.29
N ALA A 125 -2.45 9.64 -3.49
CA ALA A 125 -2.09 8.70 -4.54
C ALA A 125 -1.28 7.52 -3.96
N PRO A 126 -1.64 6.26 -4.24
CA PRO A 126 -0.95 5.05 -3.77
C PRO A 126 0.57 5.06 -4.04
N VAL A 127 0.97 5.54 -5.22
CA VAL A 127 2.40 5.65 -5.58
C VAL A 127 3.21 6.54 -4.62
N ASN A 128 2.56 7.49 -3.92
CA ASN A 128 3.24 8.29 -2.89
C ASN A 128 3.53 7.50 -1.61
N TYR A 129 2.83 6.40 -1.30
CA TYR A 129 3.23 5.52 -0.21
C TYR A 129 4.54 4.83 -0.58
N MET A 130 4.67 4.29 -1.79
CA MET A 130 5.94 3.74 -2.30
C MET A 130 7.06 4.79 -2.25
N PHE A 131 6.78 6.02 -2.73
CA PHE A 131 7.76 7.12 -2.73
C PHE A 131 8.16 7.64 -1.34
N ASN A 132 7.38 7.35 -0.30
CA ASN A 132 7.60 7.84 1.05
C ASN A 132 7.63 6.71 2.09
N ALA A 133 7.98 5.48 1.71
CA ALA A 133 7.95 4.28 2.55
C ALA A 133 8.51 4.51 3.98
N GLY A 134 9.68 5.15 4.08
CA GLY A 134 10.31 5.52 5.35
C GLY A 134 9.68 6.69 6.12
N SER A 135 8.47 7.13 5.77
CA SER A 135 7.68 8.12 6.51
C SER A 135 6.17 7.90 6.47
N ASN A 136 5.72 6.69 6.07
CA ASN A 136 4.31 6.28 6.11
C ASN A 136 3.92 5.79 7.51
N TYR A 137 4.12 6.63 8.53
CA TYR A 137 3.87 6.23 9.92
C TYR A 137 2.41 5.85 10.16
N LEU A 138 2.20 4.78 10.93
CA LEU A 138 0.90 4.28 11.39
C LEU A 138 1.03 3.90 12.87
N VAL A 139 0.05 4.29 13.67
CA VAL A 139 -0.18 3.81 15.04
C VAL A 139 -1.67 3.56 15.19
N GLU A 140 -2.04 2.36 15.64
CA GLU A 140 -3.43 1.94 15.84
C GLU A 140 -3.53 1.13 17.14
N GLY A 141 -4.65 1.27 17.84
CA GLY A 141 -4.92 0.46 19.02
C GLY A 141 -6.29 0.76 19.64
N ASP A 142 -6.69 -0.11 20.57
CA ASP A 142 -7.93 0.03 21.33
C ASP A 142 -7.68 0.70 22.68
N ILE A 143 -8.53 1.66 23.04
CA ILE A 143 -8.66 2.19 24.40
C ILE A 143 -10.04 1.87 24.97
N LYS A 144 -10.09 1.65 26.29
CA LYS A 144 -11.35 1.64 27.04
C LYS A 144 -11.59 3.05 27.54
N PHE A 145 -12.74 3.63 27.22
CA PHE A 145 -13.03 5.03 27.50
C PHE A 145 -14.50 5.23 27.85
N THR A 146 -14.77 6.07 28.86
CA THR A 146 -16.14 6.47 29.25
C THR A 146 -16.26 7.97 29.06
N PRO A 147 -16.91 8.45 27.98
CA PRO A 147 -17.05 9.89 27.73
C PRO A 147 -17.89 10.57 28.82
N GLN A 148 -17.52 11.78 29.21
CA GLN A 148 -18.33 12.61 30.11
C GLN A 148 -19.49 13.26 29.35
N SER A 149 -20.67 13.30 29.97
CA SER A 149 -21.86 13.93 29.39
C SER A 149 -21.60 15.41 29.06
N GLY A 150 -21.92 15.82 27.83
CA GLY A 150 -21.74 17.18 27.32
C GLY A 150 -20.30 17.56 26.94
N GLU A 151 -19.30 16.71 27.21
CA GLU A 151 -17.89 17.03 26.94
C GLU A 151 -17.53 16.87 25.45
N ASN A 152 -16.55 17.64 24.99
CA ASN A 152 -16.05 17.60 23.62
C ASN A 152 -14.62 17.05 23.60
N TYR A 153 -14.42 15.93 22.92
CA TYR A 153 -13.11 15.30 22.76
C TYR A 153 -12.55 15.51 21.36
N THR A 154 -11.23 15.49 21.23
CA THR A 154 -10.52 15.49 19.94
C THR A 154 -9.50 14.36 19.91
N VAL A 155 -9.48 13.56 18.84
CA VAL A 155 -8.40 12.60 18.58
C VAL A 155 -7.14 13.39 18.20
N LYS A 156 -6.09 13.26 19.02
CA LYS A 156 -4.77 13.88 18.83
C LYS A 156 -3.72 12.81 18.63
N GLY A 157 -2.56 13.21 18.08
CA GLY A 157 -1.44 12.30 17.94
C GLY A 157 -0.18 12.96 17.45
N TYR A 158 0.87 12.15 17.36
CA TYR A 158 2.18 12.50 16.83
C TYR A 158 2.67 11.35 15.95
N LEU A 159 3.38 11.67 14.86
CA LEU A 159 3.90 10.68 13.91
C LEU A 159 5.32 11.05 13.51
N SER A 160 6.29 10.19 13.81
CA SER A 160 7.71 10.37 13.49
C SER A 160 8.46 9.04 13.38
N GLU A 161 9.71 9.10 12.94
CA GLU A 161 10.66 7.98 12.84
C GLU A 161 11.08 7.41 14.21
N SER A 162 11.03 8.23 15.28
CA SER A 162 11.45 7.82 16.62
C SER A 162 10.32 7.29 17.50
N TYR A 163 9.08 7.76 17.27
CA TYR A 163 7.85 7.17 17.80
C TYR A 163 6.61 7.73 17.11
N SER A 164 5.51 6.99 17.19
CA SER A 164 4.18 7.42 16.79
C SER A 164 3.20 7.20 17.94
N ALA A 165 2.27 8.13 18.16
CA ALA A 165 1.31 8.06 19.26
C ALA A 165 -0.06 8.63 18.89
N VAL A 166 -1.13 8.11 19.48
CA VAL A 166 -2.51 8.60 19.32
C VAL A 166 -3.28 8.50 20.65
N TRP A 167 -4.08 9.52 20.97
CA TRP A 167 -4.84 9.64 22.23
C TRP A 167 -6.06 10.56 22.07
N LEU A 168 -6.96 10.58 23.06
CA LEU A 168 -8.02 11.57 23.17
C LEU A 168 -7.59 12.76 24.02
N ALA A 169 -7.89 13.97 23.56
CA ALA A 169 -7.81 15.19 24.35
C ALA A 169 -9.20 15.75 24.66
N SER A 170 -9.41 16.30 25.86
CA SER A 170 -10.61 17.04 26.27
C SER A 170 -10.68 18.45 25.67
N SER A 171 -11.79 19.17 25.88
CA SER A 171 -12.00 20.51 25.33
C SER A 171 -10.99 21.55 25.82
N ASP A 172 -10.42 21.35 27.01
CA ASP A 172 -9.34 22.15 27.60
C ASP A 172 -7.93 21.77 27.08
N GLY A 173 -7.84 20.81 26.16
CA GLY A 173 -6.60 20.34 25.54
C GLY A 173 -5.78 19.35 26.36
N LYS A 174 -6.22 18.95 27.57
CA LYS A 174 -5.54 17.90 28.35
C LYS A 174 -5.76 16.52 27.73
N GLN A 175 -4.84 15.59 27.98
CA GLN A 175 -5.02 14.19 27.62
C GLN A 175 -6.11 13.56 28.52
N ALA A 176 -7.11 12.94 27.88
CA ALA A 176 -8.30 12.38 28.52
C ALA A 176 -8.35 10.84 28.50
N SER A 177 -7.50 10.18 27.70
CA SER A 177 -7.37 8.73 27.62
C SER A 177 -5.94 8.26 27.84
N ASP A 178 -5.74 6.95 28.00
CA ASP A 178 -4.45 6.33 27.71
C ASP A 178 -3.99 6.68 26.27
N ALA A 179 -2.68 6.76 26.07
CA ALA A 179 -2.09 6.95 24.75
C ALA A 179 -1.61 5.61 24.20
N ILE A 180 -1.98 5.31 22.95
CA ILE A 180 -1.38 4.20 22.20
C ILE A 180 -0.06 4.73 21.63
N VAL A 181 1.04 4.02 21.86
CA VAL A 181 2.38 4.41 21.42
C VAL A 181 3.04 3.25 20.70
N LEU A 182 3.61 3.53 19.53
CA LEU A 182 4.50 2.67 18.78
C LEU A 182 5.90 3.29 18.81
N GLU A 183 6.87 2.59 19.42
CA GLU A 183 8.27 3.02 19.44
C GLU A 183 8.91 2.84 18.05
N GLY A 184 9.76 3.79 17.68
CA GLY A 184 10.60 3.74 16.49
C GLY A 184 12.08 3.61 16.86
N ASP A 185 12.97 4.21 16.07
CA ASP A 185 14.42 4.19 16.33
C ASP A 185 14.76 4.98 17.62
N PRO A 186 15.19 4.31 18.71
CA PRO A 186 15.35 4.93 20.03
C PRO A 186 16.53 5.92 20.09
N ASP A 187 17.50 5.79 19.17
CA ASP A 187 18.72 6.59 19.20
C ASP A 187 18.51 8.00 18.63
N LYS A 188 17.40 8.26 17.92
CA LYS A 188 17.23 9.52 17.17
C LYS A 188 16.67 10.70 17.96
N GLU A 189 15.82 10.51 18.97
CA GLU A 189 15.17 11.62 19.72
C GLU A 189 14.83 11.27 21.19
N SER A 190 15.75 10.60 21.90
CA SER A 190 15.53 10.12 23.29
C SER A 190 15.13 11.21 24.31
N ALA A 191 15.43 12.48 24.04
CA ALA A 191 15.00 13.61 24.87
C ALA A 191 13.49 13.92 24.76
N LYS A 192 12.86 13.71 23.59
CA LYS A 192 11.42 13.97 23.38
C LYS A 192 10.55 12.87 23.99
N LEU A 193 11.02 11.62 23.95
CA LEU A 193 10.41 10.49 24.68
C LEU A 193 10.38 10.75 26.19
N LYS A 194 11.49 11.25 26.76
CA LYS A 194 11.53 11.69 28.17
C LYS A 194 10.57 12.85 28.46
N ALA A 195 10.42 13.81 27.56
CA ALA A 195 9.50 14.94 27.75
C ALA A 195 8.02 14.51 27.84
N LEU A 196 7.59 13.49 27.09
CA LEU A 196 6.25 12.90 27.21
C LEU A 196 6.05 12.18 28.56
N SER A 197 7.07 11.47 29.07
CA SER A 197 6.99 10.80 30.37
C SER A 197 6.88 11.75 31.58
N ALA A 198 7.20 13.04 31.41
CA ALA A 198 7.11 14.05 32.47
C ALA A 198 5.68 14.58 32.70
N GLY A 199 4.72 14.24 31.83
CA GLY A 199 3.33 14.69 31.85
C GLY A 199 2.32 13.68 32.39
N ALA A 200 2.65 12.96 33.47
CA ALA A 200 1.76 12.06 34.20
C ALA A 200 1.07 10.95 33.37
N VAL A 201 1.85 10.06 32.76
CA VAL A 201 1.42 8.67 32.47
C VAL A 201 2.36 7.72 33.19
N VAL A 202 1.82 6.86 34.05
CA VAL A 202 2.60 5.85 34.79
C VAL A 202 2.91 4.68 33.87
N ILE A 203 4.15 4.61 33.40
CA ILE A 203 4.68 3.43 32.70
C ILE A 203 4.85 2.31 33.75
N PRO A 204 4.24 1.11 33.57
CA PRO A 204 4.49 -0.02 34.46
C PRO A 204 5.96 -0.42 34.44
N ALA A 205 6.54 -0.65 35.63
CA ALA A 205 7.96 -0.98 35.74
C ALA A 205 8.31 -2.30 35.03
N TYR A 206 9.48 -2.32 34.39
CA TYR A 206 10.00 -3.41 33.57
C TYR A 206 10.15 -4.73 34.35
N ALA A 207 9.16 -5.62 34.27
CA ALA A 207 9.28 -6.98 34.76
C ALA A 207 10.16 -7.79 33.81
N LYS A 208 11.44 -7.97 34.18
CA LYS A 208 12.35 -8.89 33.48
C LYS A 208 11.87 -10.33 33.67
N THR A 209 11.03 -10.81 32.76
CA THR A 209 10.72 -12.24 32.62
C THR A 209 11.02 -12.69 31.20
N ASN A 210 11.82 -13.75 31.09
CA ASN A 210 12.16 -14.37 29.81
C ASN A 210 10.93 -15.11 29.26
N VAL A 211 10.08 -14.39 28.52
CA VAL A 211 8.97 -14.96 27.76
C VAL A 211 9.20 -14.60 26.30
N LYS A 212 9.28 -15.62 25.44
CA LYS A 212 9.27 -15.45 23.98
C LYS A 212 8.03 -14.61 23.60
N PRO A 213 8.16 -13.53 22.82
CA PRO A 213 6.99 -12.86 22.28
C PRO A 213 6.26 -13.80 21.31
N THR A 214 5.13 -14.35 21.76
CA THR A 214 4.17 -14.99 20.87
C THR A 214 3.34 -13.89 20.24
N ILE A 215 3.71 -13.50 19.01
CA ILE A 215 2.92 -12.56 18.21
C ILE A 215 1.62 -13.27 17.82
N GLN A 216 0.50 -12.90 18.46
CA GLN A 216 -0.82 -13.26 17.94
C GLN A 216 -1.18 -12.28 16.83
N GLN A 217 -1.07 -12.75 15.58
CA GLN A 217 -1.70 -12.11 14.43
C GLN A 217 -3.23 -12.12 14.63
N ALA A 218 -3.80 -10.96 14.98
CA ALA A 218 -5.24 -10.77 14.97
C ALA A 218 -5.71 -10.56 13.53
N ASN A 219 -6.38 -11.56 12.96
CA ASN A 219 -6.82 -11.56 11.57
C ASN A 219 -8.19 -10.88 11.38
N VAL A 220 -8.42 -10.42 10.15
CA VAL A 220 -9.72 -10.09 9.51
C VAL A 220 -10.32 -8.69 9.75
N ALA A 221 -9.95 -7.76 8.86
CA ALA A 221 -10.84 -6.77 8.23
C ALA A 221 -10.19 -6.24 6.93
N ALA A 222 -9.64 -7.11 6.06
CA ALA A 222 -10.40 -7.81 5.03
C ALA A 222 -11.42 -6.86 4.35
N GLU A 223 -11.22 -6.39 3.11
CA GLU A 223 -10.62 -7.14 1.98
C GLU A 223 -9.26 -6.64 1.49
N SER A 224 -8.81 -5.42 1.82
CA SER A 224 -7.54 -4.85 1.32
C SER A 224 -6.27 -5.32 2.03
N SER A 225 -6.38 -6.11 3.11
CA SER A 225 -5.24 -6.47 3.97
C SER A 225 -4.74 -7.91 3.79
N ARG A 226 -5.35 -8.71 2.91
CA ARG A 226 -4.89 -10.09 2.64
C ARG A 226 -3.59 -10.16 1.86
N GLU A 227 -3.21 -9.11 1.15
CA GLU A 227 -2.07 -9.14 0.22
C GLU A 227 -0.74 -8.73 0.86
N TYR A 228 -0.77 -7.95 1.94
CA TYR A 228 0.43 -7.50 2.65
C TYR A 228 1.02 -8.54 3.62
N GLY A 229 0.19 -9.44 4.16
CA GLY A 229 0.59 -10.38 5.23
C GLY A 229 1.49 -11.53 4.77
N ASP A 230 1.35 -11.96 3.52
CA ASP A 230 2.11 -13.08 2.94
C ASP A 230 3.40 -12.62 2.22
N ASN A 231 3.66 -11.30 2.13
CA ASN A 231 4.85 -10.77 1.48
C ASN A 231 6.09 -10.96 2.37
N PRO A 232 7.07 -11.81 2.01
CA PRO A 232 8.20 -12.13 2.88
C PRO A 232 9.12 -10.93 3.17
N LEU A 233 9.11 -9.87 2.35
CA LEU A 233 9.86 -8.64 2.62
C LEU A 233 9.26 -7.77 3.73
N ALA A 234 7.99 -7.99 4.12
CA ALA A 234 7.38 -7.26 5.24
C ALA A 234 8.03 -7.57 6.59
N ASN A 235 8.76 -8.69 6.69
CA ASN A 235 9.41 -9.19 7.91
C ASN A 235 10.95 -9.10 7.87
N ILE A 236 11.52 -8.24 7.01
CA ILE A 236 12.97 -8.00 6.96
C ILE A 236 13.33 -6.82 7.85
N ASP A 237 13.99 -7.13 8.96
CA ASP A 237 14.52 -6.13 9.89
C ASP A 237 15.55 -5.21 9.22
N GLN A 238 15.58 -3.93 9.59
CA GLN A 238 16.69 -3.02 9.27
C GLN A 238 17.99 -3.55 9.91
N GLY A 239 19.10 -3.53 9.17
CA GLY A 239 20.36 -4.12 9.60
C GLY A 239 20.50 -5.63 9.30
N THR A 240 19.55 -6.24 8.59
CA THR A 240 19.73 -7.59 8.03
C THR A 240 20.86 -7.57 7.00
N SER A 241 21.89 -8.39 7.19
CA SER A 241 23.01 -8.46 6.23
C SER A 241 22.56 -9.04 4.90
N ALA A 242 23.20 -8.63 3.80
CA ALA A 242 22.91 -9.18 2.47
C ALA A 242 23.02 -10.70 2.39
N LYS A 243 23.97 -11.30 3.13
CA LYS A 243 24.11 -12.75 3.24
C LYS A 243 22.87 -13.38 3.89
N LEU A 244 22.42 -12.86 5.03
CA LEU A 244 21.23 -13.39 5.73
C LEU A 244 19.94 -13.14 4.94
N LEU A 245 19.87 -12.04 4.18
CA LEU A 245 18.76 -11.77 3.26
C LEU A 245 18.70 -12.83 2.14
N ILE A 246 19.83 -13.13 1.48
CA ILE A 246 19.91 -14.16 0.44
C ILE A 246 19.63 -15.56 1.02
N GLU A 247 20.13 -15.88 2.22
CA GLU A 247 19.83 -17.15 2.91
C GLU A 247 18.33 -17.33 3.23
N ARG A 248 17.59 -16.24 3.45
CA ARG A 248 16.14 -16.25 3.73
C ARG A 248 15.26 -16.20 2.48
N MET A 249 15.66 -15.41 1.48
CA MET A 249 14.83 -15.01 0.34
C MET A 249 15.23 -15.69 -0.98
N GLY A 250 16.40 -16.33 -1.03
CA GLY A 250 17.07 -16.68 -2.27
C GLY A 250 17.86 -15.51 -2.88
N GLU A 251 18.51 -15.79 -4.00
CA GLU A 251 19.21 -14.77 -4.79
C GLU A 251 18.19 -13.81 -5.43
N PRO A 252 18.38 -12.47 -5.34
CA PRO A 252 17.53 -11.50 -6.02
C PRO A 252 17.67 -11.61 -7.55
N GLU A 253 16.57 -11.49 -8.30
CA GLU A 253 16.62 -11.57 -9.77
C GLU A 253 17.38 -10.39 -10.40
N HIS A 254 17.46 -9.25 -9.70
CA HIS A 254 18.27 -8.12 -10.10
C HIS A 254 18.92 -7.43 -8.90
N ILE A 255 20.15 -6.94 -9.08
CA ILE A 255 20.82 -6.04 -8.13
C ILE A 255 21.21 -4.76 -8.87
N LYS A 256 20.61 -3.65 -8.49
CA LYS A 256 20.96 -2.32 -8.99
C LYS A 256 21.97 -1.66 -8.06
N ILE A 257 23.20 -1.46 -8.54
CA ILE A 257 24.23 -0.71 -7.82
C ILE A 257 24.08 0.79 -8.11
N ILE A 258 23.95 1.60 -7.07
CA ILE A 258 24.03 3.07 -7.11
C ILE A 258 25.41 3.45 -6.60
N GLU A 259 26.33 3.63 -7.55
CA GLU A 259 27.69 4.09 -7.27
C GLU A 259 27.67 5.54 -6.77
N THR A 260 28.50 5.81 -5.77
CA THR A 260 28.66 7.13 -5.18
C THR A 260 29.52 7.99 -6.10
N ASN A 261 28.99 9.13 -6.56
CA ASN A 261 29.80 10.10 -7.28
C ASN A 261 30.95 10.59 -6.38
N PHE A 262 32.12 10.86 -6.95
CA PHE A 262 33.33 11.33 -6.24
C PHE A 262 33.09 12.56 -5.32
N PHE A 263 32.06 13.35 -5.59
CA PHE A 263 31.68 14.54 -4.82
C PHE A 263 30.64 14.27 -3.70
N SER A 264 30.04 13.09 -3.62
CA SER A 264 29.04 12.74 -2.59
C SER A 264 29.63 11.77 -1.56
N LYS A 265 29.65 12.18 -0.28
CA LYS A 265 30.00 11.31 0.87
C LYS A 265 28.91 10.29 1.24
N ALA A 266 27.97 10.01 0.34
CA ALA A 266 26.99 8.95 0.57
C ALA A 266 27.70 7.58 0.60
N PRO A 267 27.17 6.58 1.32
CA PRO A 267 27.61 5.20 1.17
C PRO A 267 27.13 4.59 -0.16
N GLU A 268 27.84 3.57 -0.63
CA GLU A 268 27.45 2.78 -1.80
C GLU A 268 26.14 2.03 -1.49
N THR A 269 25.14 2.18 -2.35
CA THR A 269 23.80 1.61 -2.15
C THR A 269 23.51 0.57 -3.22
N HIS A 270 23.08 -0.62 -2.83
CA HIS A 270 22.60 -1.67 -3.72
C HIS A 270 21.10 -1.84 -3.50
N ILE A 271 20.32 -2.03 -4.56
CA ILE A 271 18.90 -2.37 -4.43
C ILE A 271 18.72 -3.80 -4.92
N TYR A 272 18.25 -4.67 -4.03
CA TYR A 272 18.03 -6.10 -4.27
C TYR A 272 16.58 -6.27 -4.64
N HIS A 273 16.29 -6.81 -5.82
CA HIS A 273 14.94 -6.94 -6.36
C HIS A 273 14.48 -8.39 -6.31
N TYR A 274 13.26 -8.60 -5.80
CA TYR A 274 12.61 -9.89 -5.65
C TYR A 274 11.31 -9.88 -6.47
N LYS A 275 11.23 -10.76 -7.48
CA LYS A 275 10.11 -10.83 -8.42
C LYS A 275 8.78 -11.04 -7.70
N ASP A 276 7.76 -10.28 -8.10
CA ASP A 276 6.40 -10.30 -7.56
C ASP A 276 6.29 -10.03 -6.03
N ILE A 277 7.40 -9.63 -5.39
CA ILE A 277 7.53 -9.45 -3.94
C ILE A 277 7.96 -8.01 -3.61
N GLY A 278 8.96 -7.45 -4.31
CA GLY A 278 9.38 -6.06 -4.15
C GLY A 278 10.89 -5.85 -4.19
N SER A 279 11.41 -4.96 -3.35
CA SER A 279 12.86 -4.72 -3.28
C SER A 279 13.37 -4.30 -1.89
N VAL A 280 14.67 -4.46 -1.67
CA VAL A 280 15.36 -4.07 -0.44
C VAL A 280 16.51 -3.11 -0.78
N GLU A 281 16.50 -1.93 -0.17
CA GLU A 281 17.64 -1.02 -0.19
C GLU A 281 18.70 -1.51 0.79
N MET A 282 19.90 -1.78 0.28
CA MET A 282 21.05 -2.27 1.02
C MET A 282 22.14 -1.21 1.01
N ILE A 283 22.59 -0.77 2.19
CA ILE A 283 23.65 0.23 2.34
C ILE A 283 24.96 -0.44 2.73
N LYS A 284 26.04 -0.03 2.08
CA LYS A 284 27.39 -0.52 2.37
C LYS A 284 27.97 0.19 3.60
N SER A 285 28.15 -0.56 4.67
CA SER A 285 28.77 -0.10 5.90
C SER A 285 30.22 0.34 5.66
N VAL A 286 30.60 1.46 6.27
CA VAL A 286 31.97 1.99 6.22
C VAL A 286 32.90 1.21 7.15
N ALA A 287 32.38 0.62 8.22
CA ALA A 287 33.16 -0.03 9.27
C ALA A 287 33.75 -1.38 8.84
N ASP A 288 32.96 -2.18 8.11
CA ASP A 288 33.28 -3.57 7.77
C ASP A 288 33.06 -3.89 6.28
N ARG A 289 32.64 -2.91 5.47
CA ARG A 289 32.44 -2.99 4.00
C ARG A 289 31.30 -3.91 3.55
N ASN A 290 30.51 -4.46 4.49
CA ASN A 290 29.36 -5.33 4.20
C ASN A 290 28.09 -4.52 3.87
N LEU A 291 27.13 -5.19 3.22
CA LEU A 291 25.83 -4.63 2.85
C LEU A 291 24.76 -5.00 3.88
N TYR A 292 23.98 -4.00 4.32
CA TYR A 292 22.93 -4.13 5.33
C TYR A 292 21.63 -3.50 4.86
N SER A 293 20.48 -4.14 5.12
CA SER A 293 19.17 -3.61 4.78
C SER A 293 18.91 -2.29 5.49
N GLN A 294 18.45 -1.31 4.73
CA GLN A 294 18.04 0.00 5.22
C GLN A 294 16.52 0.20 5.08
N ARG A 295 15.92 -0.29 3.99
CA ARG A 295 14.49 -0.15 3.67
C ARG A 295 13.99 -1.33 2.85
N THR A 296 12.71 -1.65 2.99
CA THR A 296 11.98 -2.53 2.08
C THR A 296 10.94 -1.73 1.31
N PHE A 297 10.68 -2.14 0.07
CA PHE A 297 9.63 -1.64 -0.79
C PHE A 297 8.78 -2.84 -1.20
N LEU A 298 7.51 -2.84 -0.79
CA LEU A 298 6.60 -3.95 -1.04
C LEU A 298 5.84 -3.71 -2.35
N VAL A 299 5.32 -4.79 -2.93
CA VAL A 299 4.46 -4.78 -4.12
C VAL A 299 3.23 -5.61 -3.82
N THR A 300 2.06 -5.08 -4.14
CA THR A 300 0.77 -5.77 -4.12
C THR A 300 0.03 -5.59 -5.44
N SER A 301 -0.88 -6.50 -5.82
CA SER A 301 -1.59 -6.43 -7.10
C SER A 301 -2.64 -5.33 -7.15
N ASP A 302 -3.24 -4.93 -6.02
CA ASP A 302 -4.12 -3.75 -5.96
C ASP A 302 -3.34 -2.46 -6.22
N GLU A 303 -2.12 -2.33 -5.68
CA GLU A 303 -1.19 -1.24 -6.05
C GLU A 303 -0.80 -1.32 -7.53
N GLY A 304 -0.66 -2.53 -8.10
CA GLY A 304 -0.54 -2.83 -9.53
C GLY A 304 -1.54 -2.06 -10.40
N GLN A 305 -2.83 -2.23 -10.12
CA GLN A 305 -3.92 -1.60 -10.88
C GLN A 305 -3.99 -0.09 -10.62
N GLN A 306 -3.78 0.34 -9.38
CA GLN A 306 -3.87 1.75 -9.01
C GLN A 306 -2.69 2.56 -9.59
N PHE A 307 -1.48 2.01 -9.63
CA PHE A 307 -0.33 2.59 -10.32
C PHE A 307 -0.61 2.78 -11.81
N THR A 308 -1.13 1.74 -12.49
CA THR A 308 -1.47 1.80 -13.92
C THR A 308 -2.43 2.96 -14.22
N ASN A 309 -3.46 3.12 -13.38
CA ASN A 309 -4.40 4.25 -13.45
C ASN A 309 -3.74 5.63 -13.24
N VAL A 310 -2.79 5.73 -12.29
CA VAL A 310 -2.03 6.98 -12.04
C VAL A 310 -1.13 7.31 -13.23
N ILE A 311 -0.39 6.34 -13.78
CA ILE A 311 0.47 6.52 -14.95
C ILE A 311 -0.35 6.97 -16.17
N ALA A 312 -1.45 6.27 -16.47
CA ALA A 312 -2.33 6.60 -17.60
C ALA A 312 -2.84 8.05 -17.51
N LYS A 313 -3.27 8.50 -16.33
CA LYS A 313 -3.85 9.83 -16.11
C LYS A 313 -2.81 10.95 -15.89
N ALA A 314 -1.56 10.63 -15.57
CA ALA A 314 -0.52 11.61 -15.26
C ALA A 314 -0.29 12.63 -16.39
N ASN A 315 -0.29 13.92 -16.05
CA ASN A 315 0.13 15.00 -16.95
C ASN A 315 1.67 15.07 -17.07
N GLY A 316 2.21 15.99 -17.87
CA GLY A 316 3.66 16.08 -18.10
C GLY A 316 4.50 16.40 -16.86
N VAL A 317 4.00 17.22 -15.93
CA VAL A 317 4.69 17.51 -14.64
C VAL A 317 4.75 16.25 -13.79
N GLU A 318 3.63 15.54 -13.72
CA GLU A 318 3.46 14.33 -12.91
C GLU A 318 4.30 13.19 -13.45
N THR A 319 4.26 12.96 -14.77
CA THR A 319 5.08 11.98 -15.49
C THR A 319 6.58 12.24 -15.25
N GLN A 320 7.02 13.50 -15.30
CA GLN A 320 8.41 13.87 -14.99
C GLN A 320 8.78 13.57 -13.53
N LEU A 321 7.90 13.89 -12.57
CA LEU A 321 8.14 13.68 -11.14
C LEU A 321 8.18 12.18 -10.81
N ILE A 322 7.22 11.41 -11.32
CA ILE A 322 7.14 9.96 -11.18
C ILE A 322 8.41 9.32 -11.75
N GLY A 323 8.83 9.69 -12.96
CA GLY A 323 10.02 9.12 -13.60
C GLY A 323 11.30 9.34 -12.80
N LYS A 324 11.50 10.55 -12.25
CA LYS A 324 12.64 10.88 -11.40
C LYS A 324 12.64 10.13 -10.07
N LYS A 325 11.47 9.97 -9.43
CA LYS A 325 11.36 9.24 -8.15
C LYS A 325 11.49 7.73 -8.34
N PHE A 326 10.74 7.16 -9.28
CA PHE A 326 10.63 5.72 -9.49
C PHE A 326 11.95 5.10 -10.00
N PHE A 327 12.74 5.86 -10.79
CA PHE A 327 14.10 5.47 -11.16
C PHE A 327 15.00 5.18 -9.95
N ASN A 328 14.81 5.89 -8.83
CA ASN A 328 15.63 5.70 -7.63
C ASN A 328 15.23 4.45 -6.85
N ILE A 329 13.93 4.18 -6.71
CA ILE A 329 13.39 3.03 -5.94
C ILE A 329 13.59 1.70 -6.69
N GLY A 330 13.40 1.70 -8.00
CA GLY A 330 13.62 0.51 -8.83
C GLY A 330 12.61 -0.62 -8.62
N VAL A 331 11.34 -0.33 -8.37
CA VAL A 331 10.34 -1.42 -8.41
C VAL A 331 10.14 -1.86 -9.87
N TYR A 332 10.38 -3.14 -10.17
CA TYR A 332 10.46 -3.68 -11.54
C TYR A 332 9.41 -4.75 -11.84
N ASP A 333 8.25 -4.67 -11.18
CA ASP A 333 7.08 -5.50 -11.52
C ASP A 333 6.66 -5.30 -12.99
N ILE A 334 6.24 -6.39 -13.63
CA ILE A 334 5.93 -6.40 -15.07
C ILE A 334 4.74 -5.51 -15.42
N ASN A 335 3.75 -5.38 -14.55
CA ASN A 335 2.58 -4.52 -14.77
C ASN A 335 2.97 -3.04 -14.68
N TYR A 336 3.85 -2.69 -13.72
CA TYR A 336 4.40 -1.33 -13.64
C TYR A 336 5.23 -1.00 -14.89
N LEU A 337 6.08 -1.91 -15.35
CA LEU A 337 6.91 -1.71 -16.53
C LEU A 337 6.09 -1.63 -17.83
N ASP A 338 5.07 -2.49 -18.00
CA ASP A 338 4.14 -2.45 -19.14
C ASP A 338 3.31 -1.14 -19.12
N ALA A 339 2.87 -0.65 -17.95
CA ALA A 339 2.20 0.65 -17.82
C ALA A 339 3.11 1.83 -18.19
N LEU A 340 4.38 1.81 -17.76
CA LEU A 340 5.38 2.82 -18.13
C LEU A 340 5.69 2.78 -19.64
N ALA A 341 5.84 1.58 -20.22
CA ALA A 341 6.07 1.40 -21.66
C ALA A 341 4.88 1.86 -22.50
N THR A 342 3.64 1.58 -22.05
CA THR A 342 2.40 2.08 -22.66
C THR A 342 2.37 3.60 -22.67
N LYS A 343 2.64 4.26 -21.54
CA LYS A 343 2.67 5.73 -21.46
C LYS A 343 3.73 6.37 -22.38
N VAL A 344 4.90 5.73 -22.50
CA VAL A 344 5.95 6.14 -23.46
C VAL A 344 5.43 6.02 -24.89
N TRP A 345 4.74 4.92 -25.25
CA TRP A 345 4.19 4.71 -26.58
C TRP A 345 3.14 5.75 -26.97
N GLU A 346 2.13 5.94 -26.12
CA GLU A 346 1.05 6.91 -26.31
C GLU A 346 1.57 8.34 -26.51
N ASN A 347 2.65 8.70 -25.80
CA ASN A 347 3.18 10.06 -25.75
C ASN A 347 4.47 10.23 -26.57
N LYS A 348 4.84 9.27 -27.42
CA LYS A 348 6.13 9.30 -28.16
C LYS A 348 6.30 10.50 -29.11
N PHE A 349 5.19 11.09 -29.56
CA PHE A 349 5.15 12.30 -30.39
C PHE A 349 4.83 13.58 -29.59
N THR A 350 4.98 13.58 -28.26
CA THR A 350 4.64 14.73 -27.42
C THR A 350 5.55 15.95 -27.66
N GLU A 351 4.94 17.13 -27.76
CA GLU A 351 5.64 18.42 -27.75
C GLU A 351 5.83 18.98 -26.33
N ASP A 352 5.11 18.47 -25.32
CA ASP A 352 5.31 18.90 -23.93
C ASP A 352 6.68 18.43 -23.43
N ARG A 353 7.58 19.41 -23.25
CA ARG A 353 8.93 19.23 -22.73
C ARG A 353 8.99 18.46 -21.39
N ARG A 354 7.98 18.57 -20.53
CA ARG A 354 7.92 17.85 -19.25
C ARG A 354 7.47 16.40 -19.44
N MET A 355 6.43 16.17 -20.26
CA MET A 355 6.04 14.82 -20.68
C MET A 355 7.22 14.10 -21.33
N LEU A 356 7.89 14.73 -22.29
CA LEU A 356 9.08 14.22 -22.98
C LEU A 356 10.23 13.89 -22.02
N ASP A 357 10.46 14.69 -20.97
CA ASP A 357 11.46 14.38 -19.94
C ASP A 357 11.04 13.18 -19.08
N GLY A 358 9.76 13.08 -18.72
CA GLY A 358 9.21 11.96 -17.95
C GLY A 358 9.29 10.62 -18.69
N ILE A 359 8.80 10.55 -19.94
CA ILE A 359 8.87 9.32 -20.73
C ILE A 359 10.33 8.94 -21.10
N ALA A 360 11.24 9.91 -21.19
CA ALA A 360 12.68 9.63 -21.30
C ALA A 360 13.30 9.04 -20.01
N TRP A 361 12.77 9.36 -18.82
CA TRP A 361 13.08 8.62 -17.60
C TRP A 361 12.50 7.20 -17.63
N TYR A 362 11.31 7.01 -18.19
CA TYR A 362 10.67 5.70 -18.29
C TYR A 362 11.50 4.73 -19.18
N CYS A 363 12.06 5.16 -20.33
CA CYS A 363 13.04 4.33 -21.08
C CYS A 363 14.17 3.79 -20.16
N ARG A 364 14.67 4.61 -19.21
CA ARG A 364 15.77 4.24 -18.29
C ARG A 364 15.34 3.34 -17.15
N ILE A 365 14.10 3.49 -16.67
CA ILE A 365 13.52 2.57 -15.68
C ILE A 365 13.38 1.19 -16.31
N ILE A 366 12.87 1.14 -17.54
CA ILE A 366 12.71 -0.08 -18.33
C ILE A 366 14.05 -0.80 -18.53
N SER A 367 15.15 -0.12 -18.91
CA SER A 367 16.44 -0.82 -19.02
C SER A 367 17.03 -1.27 -17.70
N ASN A 368 16.83 -0.52 -16.61
CA ASN A 368 17.30 -0.94 -15.30
C ASN A 368 16.59 -2.19 -14.76
N SER A 369 15.40 -2.53 -15.26
CA SER A 369 14.70 -3.77 -14.86
C SER A 369 15.44 -5.06 -15.26
N GLY A 370 16.43 -4.98 -16.16
CA GLY A 370 17.23 -6.14 -16.55
C GLY A 370 16.46 -7.22 -17.31
N THR A 371 15.34 -6.89 -17.97
CA THR A 371 14.59 -7.84 -18.83
C THR A 371 14.70 -7.53 -20.31
N SER A 372 14.73 -8.59 -21.14
CA SER A 372 14.71 -8.52 -22.60
C SER A 372 13.33 -8.22 -23.19
N ARG A 373 12.25 -8.24 -22.40
CA ARG A 373 10.85 -8.03 -22.84
C ARG A 373 10.63 -6.74 -23.67
N TYR A 374 11.41 -5.70 -23.41
CA TYR A 374 11.19 -4.39 -24.03
C TYR A 374 12.15 -4.07 -25.19
N GLN A 375 12.98 -5.02 -25.65
CA GLN A 375 14.00 -4.76 -26.69
C GLN A 375 13.40 -4.31 -28.02
N ASP A 376 12.33 -4.98 -28.48
CA ASP A 376 11.65 -4.62 -29.73
C ASP A 376 10.94 -3.26 -29.61
N PHE A 377 10.27 -3.02 -28.49
CA PHE A 377 9.63 -1.75 -28.16
C PHE A 377 10.64 -0.58 -28.17
N LEU A 378 11.75 -0.69 -27.43
CA LEU A 378 12.80 0.33 -27.39
C LEU A 378 13.42 0.56 -28.78
N SER A 379 13.58 -0.51 -29.57
CA SER A 379 14.09 -0.43 -30.95
C SER A 379 13.12 0.30 -31.89
N SER A 380 11.81 0.08 -31.74
CA SER A 380 10.79 0.72 -32.58
C SER A 380 10.76 2.25 -32.39
N ILE A 381 11.06 2.72 -31.18
CA ILE A 381 11.15 4.15 -30.86
C ILE A 381 12.48 4.75 -31.37
N ASP A 382 13.59 4.05 -31.17
CA ASP A 382 14.93 4.48 -31.60
C ASP A 382 15.03 4.67 -33.13
N ASN A 383 14.35 3.81 -33.89
CA ASN A 383 14.40 3.79 -35.36
C ASN A 383 13.39 4.73 -36.06
N ASP A 384 12.46 5.37 -35.34
CA ASP A 384 11.44 6.24 -35.94
C ASP A 384 11.90 7.71 -35.98
N ASP A 385 12.30 8.18 -37.16
CA ASP A 385 12.85 9.54 -37.30
C ASP A 385 11.88 10.67 -36.93
N ASN A 386 10.56 10.41 -36.91
CA ASN A 386 9.53 11.36 -36.49
C ASN A 386 9.51 11.57 -34.97
N ILE A 387 10.13 10.68 -34.19
CA ILE A 387 10.23 10.80 -32.74
C ILE A 387 11.38 11.72 -32.35
N SER A 388 11.14 12.56 -31.34
CA SER A 388 12.14 13.46 -30.75
C SER A 388 13.48 12.78 -30.50
N SER A 389 14.56 13.36 -31.03
CA SER A 389 15.93 12.86 -30.88
C SER A 389 16.35 12.63 -29.43
N LYS A 390 15.75 13.38 -28.48
CA LYS A 390 15.91 13.14 -27.04
C LYS A 390 15.35 11.77 -26.63
N LEU A 391 14.10 11.48 -26.97
CA LEU A 391 13.47 10.21 -26.60
C LEU A 391 14.18 9.02 -27.24
N ARG A 392 14.50 9.14 -28.55
CA ARG A 392 15.33 8.17 -29.27
C ARG A 392 16.66 7.92 -28.57
N GLY A 393 17.42 8.97 -28.27
CA GLY A 393 18.70 8.86 -27.58
C GLY A 393 18.62 8.25 -26.17
N HIS A 394 17.48 8.36 -25.48
CA HIS A 394 17.25 7.67 -24.20
C HIS A 394 16.90 6.19 -24.38
N CYS A 395 16.01 5.86 -25.32
CA CYS A 395 15.62 4.48 -25.60
C CYS A 395 16.74 3.68 -26.32
N ASN A 396 17.62 4.31 -27.12
CA ASN A 396 18.87 3.74 -27.64
C ASN A 396 19.83 3.31 -26.52
N LYS A 397 20.01 4.17 -25.52
CA LYS A 397 20.85 3.89 -24.34
C LYS A 397 20.26 2.76 -23.52
N ALA A 398 18.94 2.77 -23.33
CA ALA A 398 18.21 1.72 -22.64
C ALA A 398 18.39 0.36 -23.32
N LYS A 399 18.17 0.29 -24.63
CA LYS A 399 18.44 -0.90 -25.47
C LYS A 399 19.87 -1.41 -25.30
N LYS A 400 20.86 -0.53 -25.48
CA LYS A 400 22.30 -0.86 -25.32
C LYS A 400 22.68 -1.33 -23.91
N GLN A 401 21.91 -1.01 -22.87
CA GLN A 401 22.10 -1.58 -21.54
C GLN A 401 21.57 -3.02 -21.47
N ILE A 402 20.37 -3.27 -21.96
CA ILE A 402 19.76 -4.61 -21.99
C ILE A 402 20.60 -5.57 -22.86
N ASP A 403 21.05 -5.12 -24.04
CA ASP A 403 21.84 -5.93 -24.97
C ASP A 403 23.17 -6.42 -24.34
N LYS A 404 23.77 -5.63 -23.44
CA LYS A 404 25.00 -6.01 -22.71
C LYS A 404 24.80 -7.15 -21.72
N LEU A 405 23.58 -7.32 -21.21
CA LEU A 405 23.25 -8.36 -20.22
C LEU A 405 23.12 -9.77 -20.85
N LYS A 406 23.08 -9.87 -22.19
CA LYS A 406 23.02 -11.15 -22.93
C LYS A 406 21.89 -12.09 -22.45
N LEU A 407 20.76 -11.51 -22.09
CA LEU A 407 19.61 -12.21 -21.53
C LEU A 407 19.00 -13.18 -22.54
N ALA A 408 18.31 -14.22 -22.03
CA ALA A 408 17.48 -15.07 -22.85
C ALA A 408 16.37 -14.27 -23.56
N LYS A 409 15.93 -14.72 -24.73
CA LYS A 409 14.75 -14.14 -25.40
C LYS A 409 13.49 -14.52 -24.63
N VAL A 410 12.65 -13.53 -24.35
CA VAL A 410 11.33 -13.69 -23.71
C VAL A 410 10.25 -13.06 -24.59
N GLU A 411 8.98 -13.32 -24.26
CA GLU A 411 7.84 -12.65 -24.90
C GLU A 411 7.98 -11.12 -24.82
N GLN A 412 7.95 -10.47 -25.98
CA GLN A 412 8.13 -9.03 -26.10
C GLN A 412 6.86 -8.27 -25.72
N PHE A 413 7.03 -7.14 -25.04
CA PHE A 413 5.96 -6.17 -24.82
C PHE A 413 5.43 -5.66 -26.16
N LYS A 414 4.10 -5.68 -26.29
CA LYS A 414 3.38 -5.09 -27.41
C LYS A 414 2.50 -3.98 -26.86
N PRO A 415 2.72 -2.71 -27.25
CA PRO A 415 1.76 -1.67 -26.93
C PRO A 415 0.41 -1.97 -27.60
N LEU A 416 -0.67 -1.60 -26.92
CA LEU A 416 -2.05 -1.69 -27.41
C LEU A 416 -2.35 -0.60 -28.46
#